data_AF-A0A5K1HV40-F1
#
_entry.id   AF-A0A5K1HV40-F1
#
_cell.length_a   1.000
_cell.length_b   1.000
_cell.length_c   1.000
_cell.angle_alpha   90.00
_cell.angle_beta   90.00
_cell.angle_gamma   90.00
#
_symmetry.space_group_name_H-M   'P 1'
#
loop_
_entity.id
_entity.type
_entity.pdbx_description
1 polymer ?
#
loop_
_entity_poly.entity_id
_entity_poly.type
_entity_poly.pdbx_seq_one_letter_code
_entity_poly.pdbx_strand_id
1 'polypeptide(L)'
;NHSAEPYIAQRYICDPLLIGGKKFDIRLYALVVSYSPLTVYFYRGGFARFTHCRYDDTKIQNSEIHLTNVAIQKHAEGYDEVIGGKWYVDQLKQYLLSKYGEEATNASFLKVQDVIIRTLEALQKAMASDRNNSF
;
A
#
# COMPACT_ATOMS: atom_id res chain seq x y z
N ASN A 1 15.55 -0.11 33.82
CA ASN A 1 14.16 -0.32 33.39
C ASN A 1 14.04 -0.11 31.89
N HIS A 2 14.17 -1.17 31.08
CA HIS A 2 13.71 -1.12 29.69
C HIS A 2 12.21 -1.43 29.69
N SER A 3 11.38 -0.39 29.54
CA SER A 3 9.97 -0.57 29.21
C SER A 3 9.90 -1.28 27.87
N ALA A 4 9.21 -2.43 27.80
CA ALA A 4 8.99 -3.11 26.52
C ALA A 4 8.30 -2.17 25.53
N GLU A 5 8.78 -2.15 24.29
CA GLU A 5 8.15 -1.38 23.23
C GLU A 5 6.78 -1.99 22.87
N PRO A 6 5.77 -1.17 22.54
CA PRO A 6 4.49 -1.69 22.08
C PRO A 6 4.65 -2.31 20.67
N TYR A 7 4.12 -3.53 20.48
CA TYR A 7 4.10 -4.23 19.19
C TYR A 7 2.68 -4.51 18.71
N ILE A 8 2.50 -4.61 17.39
CA ILE A 8 1.26 -5.01 16.75
C ILE A 8 1.48 -6.38 16.09
N ALA A 9 0.63 -7.34 16.41
CA ALA A 9 0.56 -8.61 15.69
C ALA A 9 -0.54 -8.53 14.63
N GLN A 10 -0.18 -8.72 13.35
CA GLN A 10 -1.12 -8.72 12.23
C GLN A 10 -1.06 -10.04 11.49
N ARG A 11 -2.23 -10.60 11.13
CA ARG A 11 -2.30 -11.79 10.28
C ARG A 11 -1.63 -11.50 8.94
N TYR A 12 -0.65 -12.32 8.59
CA TYR A 12 0.03 -12.22 7.30
C TYR A 12 -0.89 -12.65 6.14
N ILE A 13 -0.81 -11.93 5.02
CA ILE A 13 -1.52 -12.29 3.79
C ILE A 13 -0.65 -13.32 3.05
N CYS A 14 -1.02 -14.60 3.19
CA CYS A 14 -0.29 -15.75 2.63
C CYS A 14 -0.56 -15.99 1.14
N ASP A 15 -1.68 -15.50 0.60
CA ASP A 15 -2.00 -15.60 -0.84
C ASP A 15 -2.14 -14.19 -1.45
N PRO A 16 -1.03 -13.44 -1.61
CA PRO A 16 -1.06 -12.13 -2.23
C PRO A 16 -1.21 -12.25 -3.75
N LEU A 17 -1.82 -11.25 -4.38
CA LEU A 17 -1.76 -11.13 -5.83
C LEU A 17 -0.30 -10.95 -6.28
N LEU A 18 0.15 -11.81 -7.18
CA LEU A 18 1.50 -11.78 -7.74
C LEU A 18 1.49 -11.35 -9.21
N ILE A 19 2.49 -10.56 -9.60
CA ILE A 19 2.75 -10.19 -10.99
C ILE A 19 4.16 -10.65 -11.34
N GLY A 20 4.29 -11.49 -12.37
CA GLY A 20 5.57 -12.14 -12.70
C GLY A 20 6.12 -13.01 -11.57
N GLY A 21 5.26 -13.49 -10.66
CA GLY A 21 5.65 -14.24 -9.47
C GLY A 21 6.23 -13.38 -8.34
N LYS A 22 6.15 -12.04 -8.42
CA LYS A 22 6.68 -11.10 -7.43
C LYS A 22 5.56 -10.48 -6.61
N LYS A 23 5.79 -10.31 -5.31
CA LYS A 23 4.85 -9.63 -4.41
C LYS A 23 4.97 -8.13 -4.61
N PHE A 24 3.88 -7.40 -4.38
CA PHE A 24 3.89 -5.94 -4.44
C PHE A 24 2.93 -5.30 -3.45
N ASP A 25 3.15 -4.03 -3.19
CA ASP A 25 2.19 -3.13 -2.54
C ASP A 25 1.94 -1.91 -3.41
N ILE A 26 0.84 -1.19 -3.19
CA ILE A 26 0.49 0.02 -3.93
C ILE A 26 0.62 1.23 -3.00
N ARG A 27 1.42 2.22 -3.41
CA ARG A 27 1.47 3.54 -2.79
C ARG A 27 0.55 4.50 -3.52
N LEU A 28 -0.51 4.92 -2.83
CA LEU A 28 -1.41 5.99 -3.23
C LEU A 28 -1.20 7.22 -2.35
N TYR A 29 -1.58 8.39 -2.85
CA TYR A 29 -1.46 9.66 -2.14
C TYR A 29 -2.83 10.32 -2.03
N ALA A 30 -3.18 10.72 -0.81
CA ALA A 30 -4.39 11.48 -0.51
C ALA A 30 -4.02 12.69 0.35
N LEU A 31 -4.50 13.86 -0.03
CA LEU A 31 -4.33 15.11 0.71
C LEU A 31 -5.64 15.45 1.41
N VAL A 32 -5.64 15.45 2.74
CA VAL A 32 -6.78 15.88 3.55
C VAL A 32 -6.62 17.37 3.86
N VAL A 33 -7.57 18.18 3.39
CA VAL A 33 -7.55 19.64 3.55
C VAL A 33 -8.43 20.08 4.72
N SER A 34 -9.50 19.34 5.00
CA SER A 34 -10.37 19.59 6.14
C SER A 34 -11.00 18.28 6.60
N TYR A 35 -11.31 18.18 7.89
CA TYR A 35 -12.13 17.11 8.48
C TYR A 35 -13.55 17.58 8.82
N SER A 36 -13.84 18.88 8.68
CA SER A 36 -15.18 19.47 8.91
C SER A 36 -15.42 20.63 7.92
N PRO A 37 -16.08 20.39 6.76
CA PRO A 37 -16.43 19.07 6.23
C PRO A 37 -15.17 18.27 5.82
N LEU A 38 -15.28 16.93 5.71
CA LEU A 38 -14.18 16.10 5.22
C LEU A 38 -13.93 16.38 3.74
N THR A 39 -12.77 16.97 3.44
CA THR A 39 -12.33 17.30 2.08
C THR A 39 -11.01 16.62 1.79
N VAL A 40 -11.01 15.70 0.83
CA VAL A 40 -9.87 14.86 0.49
C VAL A 40 -9.61 14.92 -1.02
N TYR A 41 -8.35 15.15 -1.40
CA TYR A 41 -7.91 15.10 -2.79
C TYR A 41 -7.05 13.85 -3.02
N PHE A 42 -7.50 12.97 -3.89
CA PHE A 42 -6.70 11.83 -4.34
C PHE A 42 -5.78 12.25 -5.47
N TYR A 43 -4.49 12.00 -5.32
CA TYR A 43 -3.57 12.13 -6.44
C TYR A 43 -3.89 11.03 -7.46
N ARG A 44 -3.96 11.41 -8.75
CA ARG A 44 -4.28 10.47 -9.84
C ARG A 44 -3.16 9.46 -10.08
N GLY A 45 -1.94 9.84 -9.75
CA GLY A 45 -0.78 8.97 -9.83
C GLY A 45 -0.56 8.13 -8.57
N GLY A 46 0.57 7.48 -8.54
CA GLY A 46 0.97 6.52 -7.52
C GLY A 46 1.82 5.44 -8.16
N PHE A 47 2.30 4.49 -7.37
CA PHE A 47 3.09 3.39 -7.91
C PHE A 47 2.94 2.12 -7.07
N ALA A 48 2.98 0.98 -7.75
CA ALA A 48 3.24 -0.30 -7.13
C ALA A 48 4.75 -0.50 -6.92
N ARG A 49 5.11 -1.08 -5.78
CA ARG A 49 6.48 -1.46 -5.43
C ARG A 49 6.56 -2.97 -5.37
N PHE A 50 7.39 -3.55 -6.21
CA PHE A 50 7.60 -4.99 -6.31
C PHE A 50 8.79 -5.43 -5.46
N THR A 51 8.75 -6.70 -5.03
CA THR A 51 9.94 -7.40 -4.56
C THR A 51 10.87 -7.72 -5.73
N HIS A 52 12.18 -7.81 -5.48
CA HIS A 52 13.14 -8.25 -6.48
C HIS A 52 13.16 -9.77 -6.62
N CYS A 53 12.89 -10.48 -5.54
CA CYS A 53 12.75 -11.94 -5.50
C CYS A 53 11.32 -12.40 -5.87
N ARG A 54 11.22 -13.63 -6.40
CA ARG A 54 9.94 -14.32 -6.56
C ARG A 54 9.38 -14.73 -5.19
N TYR A 55 8.06 -14.68 -5.05
CA TYR A 55 7.34 -15.07 -3.86
C TYR A 55 7.48 -16.58 -3.62
N ASP A 56 7.75 -16.94 -2.36
CA ASP A 56 7.91 -18.31 -1.88
C ASP A 56 7.39 -18.34 -0.44
N ASP A 57 6.25 -19.00 -0.22
CA ASP A 57 5.57 -19.06 1.07
C ASP A 57 6.29 -19.94 2.09
N THR A 58 7.17 -20.83 1.63
CA THR A 58 8.00 -21.68 2.50
C THR A 58 9.12 -20.90 3.17
N LYS A 59 9.48 -19.72 2.64
CA LYS A 59 10.62 -18.91 3.09
C LYS A 59 10.20 -17.70 3.92
N ILE A 60 9.29 -17.89 4.88
CA ILE A 60 8.69 -16.80 5.68
C ILE A 60 9.70 -15.90 6.42
N GLN A 61 10.87 -16.42 6.75
CA GLN A 61 11.95 -15.67 7.41
C GLN A 61 12.75 -14.76 6.45
N ASN A 62 12.62 -14.96 5.14
CA ASN A 62 13.30 -14.13 4.16
C ASN A 62 12.51 -12.84 3.88
N SER A 63 12.98 -11.74 4.48
CA SER A 63 12.39 -10.41 4.31
C SER A 63 12.39 -9.90 2.88
N GLU A 64 13.35 -10.30 2.04
CA GLU A 64 13.46 -9.80 0.65
C GLU A 64 12.32 -10.32 -0.24
N ILE A 65 11.78 -11.50 0.10
CA ILE A 65 10.65 -12.14 -0.59
C ILE A 65 9.31 -11.54 -0.14
N HIS A 66 9.23 -11.11 1.12
CA HIS A 66 7.96 -10.79 1.77
C HIS A 66 7.74 -9.30 2.03
N LEU A 67 8.79 -8.48 2.06
CA LEU A 67 8.73 -7.05 2.35
C LEU A 67 9.12 -6.23 1.14
N THR A 68 8.20 -5.38 0.67
CA THR A 68 8.35 -4.53 -0.53
C THR A 68 9.05 -3.20 -0.25
N ASN A 69 9.47 -2.97 1.00
CA ASN A 69 10.09 -1.72 1.43
C ASN A 69 11.44 -1.53 0.74
N VAL A 70 11.65 -0.34 0.15
CA VAL A 70 12.90 0.02 -0.52
C VAL A 70 14.12 -0.15 0.38
N ALA A 71 14.01 0.16 1.68
CA ALA A 71 15.09 -0.01 2.65
C ALA A 71 15.59 -1.46 2.75
N ILE A 72 14.73 -2.45 2.46
CA ILE A 72 15.08 -3.88 2.48
C ILE A 72 15.52 -4.30 1.08
N GLN A 73 14.77 -3.90 0.06
CA GLN A 73 15.02 -4.29 -1.32
C GLN A 73 16.36 -3.78 -1.88
N LYS A 74 16.88 -2.66 -1.37
CA LYS A 74 18.21 -2.15 -1.76
C LYS A 74 19.37 -3.09 -1.45
N HIS A 75 19.19 -4.02 -0.52
CA HIS A 75 20.21 -4.99 -0.13
C HIS A 75 20.00 -6.35 -0.80
N ALA A 76 18.89 -6.53 -1.53
CA ALA A 76 18.57 -7.78 -2.18
C ALA A 76 19.44 -8.03 -3.42
N GLU A 77 19.76 -9.30 -3.64
CA GLU A 77 20.54 -9.73 -4.81
C GLU A 77 19.74 -9.45 -6.11
N GLY A 78 20.34 -8.74 -7.06
CA GLY A 78 19.66 -8.33 -8.30
C GLY A 78 18.79 -7.08 -8.20
N TYR A 79 19.04 -6.22 -7.20
CA TYR A 79 18.47 -4.87 -7.16
C TYR A 79 18.96 -4.03 -8.35
N ASP A 80 18.01 -3.55 -9.15
CA ASP A 80 18.26 -2.65 -10.27
C ASP A 80 17.61 -1.30 -9.96
N GLU A 81 18.44 -0.27 -9.77
CA GLU A 81 17.99 1.10 -9.47
C GLU A 81 17.22 1.76 -10.62
N VAL A 82 17.48 1.35 -11.86
CA VAL A 82 16.94 1.94 -13.08
C VAL A 82 15.57 1.37 -13.40
N ILE A 83 15.38 0.05 -13.28
CA ILE A 83 14.07 -0.61 -13.44
C ILE A 83 13.24 -0.45 -12.16
N GLY A 84 13.92 -0.35 -11.00
CA GLY A 84 13.38 0.08 -9.70
C GLY A 84 12.29 -0.80 -9.10
N GLY A 85 11.89 -1.89 -9.78
CA GLY A 85 10.76 -2.72 -9.37
C GLY A 85 9.49 -1.88 -9.15
N LYS A 86 9.25 -0.85 -9.95
CA LYS A 86 8.11 0.06 -9.79
C LYS A 86 7.26 0.11 -11.04
N TRP A 87 5.95 -0.01 -10.87
CA TRP A 87 4.98 0.32 -11.91
C TRP A 87 4.18 1.52 -11.47
N TYR A 88 3.98 2.48 -12.36
CA TYR A 88 2.96 3.50 -12.12
C TYR A 88 1.58 2.85 -12.03
N VAL A 89 0.68 3.44 -11.25
CA VAL A 89 -0.68 2.90 -11.05
C VAL A 89 -1.41 2.70 -12.38
N ASP A 90 -1.17 3.55 -13.39
CA ASP A 90 -1.77 3.39 -14.72
C ASP A 90 -1.28 2.12 -15.42
N GLN A 91 0.01 1.80 -15.32
CA GLN A 91 0.58 0.56 -15.88
C GLN A 91 0.02 -0.67 -15.15
N LEU A 92 -0.06 -0.59 -13.82
CA LEU A 92 -0.70 -1.64 -13.02
C LEU A 92 -2.16 -1.83 -13.43
N LYS A 93 -2.92 -0.73 -13.60
CA LYS A 93 -4.32 -0.79 -14.00
C LYS A 93 -4.47 -1.41 -15.38
N GLN A 94 -3.64 -1.03 -16.35
CA GLN A 94 -3.62 -1.65 -17.69
C GLN A 94 -3.35 -3.16 -17.63
N TYR A 95 -2.41 -3.60 -16.79
CA TYR A 95 -2.16 -5.02 -16.57
C TYR A 95 -3.35 -5.75 -15.94
N LEU A 96 -4.00 -5.14 -14.95
CA LEU A 96 -5.17 -5.73 -14.30
C LEU A 96 -6.36 -5.79 -15.27
N LEU A 97 -6.58 -4.75 -16.07
CA LEU A 97 -7.61 -4.71 -17.11
C LEU A 97 -7.42 -5.84 -18.12
N SER A 98 -6.19 -6.05 -18.61
CA SER A 98 -5.92 -7.08 -19.61
C SER A 98 -6.04 -8.49 -19.04
N LYS A 99 -5.69 -8.71 -17.77
CA LYS A 99 -5.70 -10.04 -17.14
C LYS A 99 -7.02 -10.44 -16.50
N TYR A 100 -7.73 -9.50 -15.88
CA TYR A 100 -8.92 -9.75 -15.07
C TYR A 100 -10.18 -9.08 -15.60
N GLY A 101 -10.06 -8.27 -16.66
CA GLY A 101 -11.18 -7.54 -17.24
C GLY A 101 -11.49 -6.22 -16.51
N GLU A 102 -12.34 -5.43 -17.16
CA GLU A 102 -12.69 -4.09 -16.70
C GLU A 102 -13.48 -4.08 -15.40
N GLU A 103 -14.51 -4.92 -15.31
CA GLU A 103 -15.40 -4.97 -14.16
C GLU A 103 -14.65 -5.28 -12.85
N ALA A 104 -13.88 -6.38 -12.84
CA ALA A 104 -13.12 -6.80 -11.66
C ALA A 104 -12.07 -5.75 -11.25
N THR A 105 -11.40 -5.15 -12.24
CA THR A 105 -10.39 -4.11 -11.99
C THR A 105 -11.01 -2.87 -11.37
N ASN A 106 -12.09 -2.35 -11.97
CA ASN A 106 -12.79 -1.17 -11.46
C ASN A 106 -13.37 -1.43 -10.06
N ALA A 107 -13.98 -2.60 -9.84
CA ALA A 107 -14.49 -3.00 -8.53
C ALA A 107 -13.37 -3.04 -7.46
N SER A 108 -12.17 -3.52 -7.81
CA SER A 108 -11.02 -3.53 -6.90
C SER A 108 -10.57 -2.11 -6.53
N PHE A 109 -10.45 -1.20 -7.49
CA PHE A 109 -10.03 0.18 -7.20
C PHE A 109 -11.10 0.97 -6.40
N LEU A 110 -12.38 0.70 -6.65
CA LEU A 110 -13.47 1.27 -5.84
C LEU A 110 -13.39 0.81 -4.37
N LYS A 111 -13.10 -0.48 -4.12
CA LYS A 111 -12.88 -0.98 -2.76
C LYS A 111 -11.68 -0.31 -2.09
N VAL A 112 -10.59 -0.05 -2.82
CA VAL A 112 -9.43 0.68 -2.28
C VAL A 112 -9.82 2.11 -1.88
N GLN A 113 -10.60 2.82 -2.71
CA GLN A 113 -11.07 4.17 -2.39
C GLN A 113 -12.00 4.17 -1.15
N ASP A 114 -12.92 3.22 -1.08
CA ASP A 114 -13.84 3.05 0.06
C ASP A 114 -13.09 2.82 1.37
N VAL A 115 -12.06 1.96 1.38
CA VAL A 115 -11.20 1.76 2.56
C VAL A 115 -10.51 3.06 2.99
N ILE A 116 -10.00 3.86 2.05
CA ILE A 116 -9.35 5.12 2.38
C ILE A 116 -10.36 6.11 3.00
N ILE A 117 -11.53 6.27 2.37
CA ILE A 117 -12.58 7.18 2.85
C ILE A 117 -13.03 6.77 4.26
N ARG A 118 -13.37 5.49 4.48
CA ARG A 118 -13.79 4.99 5.81
C ARG A 118 -12.72 5.19 6.88
N THR A 119 -11.45 5.02 6.51
CA THR A 119 -10.32 5.26 7.44
C THR A 119 -10.28 6.74 7.86
N LEU A 120 -10.47 7.66 6.93
CA LEU A 120 -10.48 9.10 7.21
C LEU A 120 -11.73 9.53 7.99
N GLU A 121 -12.89 8.96 7.68
CA GLU A 121 -14.14 9.18 8.42
C GLU A 121 -14.03 8.74 9.88
N ALA A 122 -13.41 7.59 10.13
CA ALA A 122 -13.17 7.09 11.50
C ALA A 122 -12.32 8.08 12.34
N LEU A 123 -11.46 8.87 11.70
CA LEU A 123 -10.61 9.86 12.34
C LEU A 123 -11.26 11.24 12.51
N GLN A 124 -12.40 11.51 11.86
CA GLN A 124 -13.04 12.84 11.88
C GLN A 124 -13.29 13.34 13.29
N LYS A 125 -13.81 12.49 14.19
CA LYS A 125 -14.14 12.89 15.56
C LYS A 125 -12.90 13.26 16.37
N ALA A 126 -11.82 12.48 16.24
CA ALA A 126 -10.57 12.75 16.94
C ALA A 126 -9.94 14.07 16.45
N MET A 127 -9.85 14.24 15.13
CA MET A 127 -9.24 15.42 14.51
C MET A 127 -10.10 16.69 14.67
N ALA A 128 -11.43 16.57 14.76
CA ALA A 128 -12.31 17.70 15.03
C ALA A 128 -12.26 18.15 16.50
N SER A 129 -12.05 17.23 17.44
CA SER A 129 -11.89 17.54 18.86
C SER A 129 -10.59 18.28 19.14
N ASP A 130 -9.50 17.96 18.44
CA ASP A 130 -8.21 18.63 18.62
C ASP A 130 -8.26 20.12 18.25
N ARG A 131 -9.15 20.53 17.32
CA ARG A 131 -9.39 21.94 16.99
C ARG A 131 -10.04 22.74 18.12
N ASN A 132 -10.79 22.11 19.02
CA ASN A 132 -11.38 22.80 20.19
C ASN A 132 -10.41 22.90 21.37
N ASN A 133 -9.27 22.20 21.32
CA ASN A 133 -8.23 22.24 22.36
C ASN A 133 -6.95 22.98 21.91
N SER A 134 -6.96 23.55 20.72
CA SER A 134 -5.88 24.39 20.22
C SER A 134 -6.45 25.70 19.69
N PHE A 135 -6.72 26.64 20.62
CA PHE A 135 -6.42 28.07 20.64
C PHE A 135 -7.16 28.74 21.81
#